data_AF-X0T8I9-F1
#
_entry.id   AF-X0T8I9-F1
#
_cell.length_a   1.000
_cell.length_b   1.000
_cell.length_c   1.000
_cell.angle_alpha   90.00
_cell.angle_beta   90.00
_cell.angle_gamma   90.00
#
_symmetry.space_group_name_H-M   'P 1'
#
loop_
_entity.id
_entity.type
_entity.pdbx_description
1 polymer ?
#
loop_
_entity_poly.entity_id
_entity_poly.type
_entity_poly.pdbx_seq_one_letter_code
_entity_poly.pdbx_strand_id
1 'polypeptide(L)'
;MVELSTLAKYPFLNASKTYVKDNALSVEELLDDPLYERAHIIGVGRLDNAFKDRDVGNRILATEYDCVMELLSYPIARMVAVCIDDVYFKRRYALGEAVHAYKNLMNESTSFLLDVSKEFNLRVKCTENT
;
A
#
# COMPACT_ATOMS: atom_id res chain seq x y z
N MET A 1 5.09 -18.92 -0.29
CA MET A 1 4.84 -17.84 0.69
C MET A 1 4.89 -16.54 -0.09
N VAL A 2 4.02 -15.57 0.17
CA VAL A 2 4.07 -14.28 -0.54
C VAL A 2 5.24 -13.47 0.05
N GLU A 3 6.09 -12.92 -0.81
CA GLU A 3 7.24 -12.11 -0.39
C GLU A 3 6.79 -10.84 0.34
N LEU A 4 7.45 -10.48 1.42
CA LEU A 4 7.10 -9.31 2.24
C LEU A 4 7.20 -8.00 1.44
N SER A 5 8.13 -7.93 0.48
CA SER A 5 8.25 -6.80 -0.44
C SER A 5 7.02 -6.65 -1.36
N THR A 6 6.39 -7.75 -1.75
CA THR A 6 5.10 -7.73 -2.48
C THR A 6 3.98 -7.21 -1.59
N LEU A 7 3.93 -7.62 -0.32
CA LEU A 7 2.95 -7.12 0.63
C LEU A 7 3.08 -5.61 0.83
N ALA A 8 4.31 -5.12 0.98
CA ALA A 8 4.62 -3.69 1.12
C ALA A 8 4.26 -2.86 -0.13
N LYS A 9 4.49 -3.40 -1.34
CA LYS A 9 4.09 -2.75 -2.61
C LYS A 9 2.58 -2.67 -2.79
N TYR A 10 1.84 -3.63 -2.26
CA TYR A 10 0.39 -3.77 -2.44
C TYR A 10 -0.33 -3.92 -1.09
N PRO A 11 -0.29 -2.91 -0.21
CA PRO A 11 -0.80 -2.99 1.16
C PRO A 11 -2.33 -3.12 1.24
N PHE A 12 -3.02 -2.90 0.11
CA PHE A 12 -4.47 -3.00 -0.02
C PHE A 12 -4.97 -4.41 -0.40
N LEU A 13 -4.07 -5.33 -0.78
CA LEU A 13 -4.45 -6.71 -1.12
C LEU A 13 -4.74 -7.54 0.14
N ASN A 14 -5.50 -8.62 -0.02
CA ASN A 14 -5.95 -9.46 1.07
C ASN A 14 -4.78 -10.15 1.79
N ALA A 15 -3.75 -10.57 1.05
CA ALA A 15 -2.54 -11.13 1.66
C ALA A 15 -1.87 -10.15 2.64
N SER A 16 -1.81 -8.87 2.28
CA SER A 16 -1.25 -7.80 3.11
C SER A 16 -2.10 -7.54 4.36
N LYS A 17 -3.44 -7.51 4.19
CA LYS A 17 -4.37 -7.38 5.33
C LYS A 17 -4.26 -8.57 6.29
N THR A 18 -4.15 -9.80 5.78
CA THR A 18 -3.99 -11.00 6.58
C THR A 18 -2.67 -10.96 7.34
N TYR A 19 -1.57 -10.59 6.68
CA TYR A 19 -0.28 -10.44 7.36
C TYR A 19 -0.35 -9.46 8.53
N VAL A 20 -0.94 -8.27 8.35
CA VAL A 20 -1.06 -7.28 9.45
C VAL A 20 -1.92 -7.81 10.59
N LYS A 21 -3.02 -8.52 10.29
CA LYS A 21 -3.90 -9.12 11.30
C LYS A 21 -3.21 -10.24 12.09
N ASP A 22 -2.50 -11.12 11.40
CA ASP A 22 -1.88 -12.31 12.00
C ASP A 22 -0.67 -11.94 12.86
N ASN A 23 -0.01 -10.81 12.58
CA ASN A 23 1.06 -10.27 13.41
C ASN A 23 0.55 -9.39 14.57
N ALA A 24 -0.77 -9.43 14.85
CA ALA A 24 -1.43 -8.94 16.06
C ALA A 24 -1.11 -7.51 16.50
N LEU A 25 -0.74 -6.63 15.56
CA LEU A 25 -0.48 -5.23 15.86
C LEU A 25 -1.80 -4.54 16.26
N SER A 26 -1.93 -4.19 17.53
CA SER A 26 -3.02 -3.32 17.98
C SER A 26 -2.84 -1.93 17.36
N VAL A 27 -3.95 -1.18 17.26
CA VAL A 27 -3.89 0.21 16.77
C VAL A 27 -3.10 1.06 17.76
N GLU A 28 -3.23 0.78 19.05
CA GLU A 28 -2.50 1.42 20.14
C GLU A 28 -0.98 1.21 19.98
N GLU A 29 -0.52 -0.03 19.81
CA GLU A 29 0.91 -0.29 19.55
C GLU A 29 1.40 0.41 18.29
N LEU A 30 0.62 0.36 17.20
CA LEU A 30 0.99 1.02 15.94
C LEU A 30 1.16 2.53 16.11
N LEU A 31 0.38 3.18 16.99
CA LEU A 31 0.38 4.62 17.19
C LEU A 31 1.33 5.09 18.30
N ASP A 32 1.56 4.29 19.33
CA ASP A 32 2.27 4.73 20.54
C ASP A 32 3.68 4.14 20.67
N ASP A 33 3.98 3.00 20.03
CA ASP A 33 5.30 2.36 20.12
C ASP A 33 6.32 3.07 19.19
N PRO A 34 7.46 3.58 19.73
CA PRO A 34 8.52 4.19 18.94
C PRO A 34 9.08 3.30 17.82
N LEU A 35 8.95 1.98 17.92
CA LEU A 35 9.36 1.05 16.87
C LEU A 35 8.71 1.36 15.52
N TYR A 36 7.48 1.90 15.53
CA TYR A 36 6.69 2.22 14.34
C TYR A 36 6.76 3.69 13.92
N GLU A 37 7.55 4.54 14.58
CA GLU A 37 7.69 5.97 14.24
C GLU A 37 8.05 6.17 12.76
N ARG A 38 8.88 5.28 12.20
CA ARG A 38 9.22 5.33 10.77
C ARG A 38 8.01 5.11 9.87
N ALA A 39 7.08 4.21 10.24
CA ALA A 39 5.84 4.01 9.49
C ALA A 39 4.95 5.26 9.51
N HIS A 40 4.96 6.03 10.61
CA HIS A 40 4.23 7.30 10.71
C HIS A 40 4.80 8.35 9.76
N ILE A 41 6.12 8.55 9.79
CA ILE A 41 6.81 9.49 8.92
C ILE A 41 6.53 9.15 7.46
N ILE A 42 6.63 7.86 7.10
CA ILE A 42 6.30 7.39 5.75
C ILE A 42 4.83 7.66 5.43
N GLY A 43 3.91 7.35 6.35
CA GLY A 43 2.46 7.52 6.16
C GLY A 43 2.08 8.96 5.88
N VAL A 44 2.60 9.91 6.67
CA VAL A 44 2.42 11.35 6.42
C VAL A 44 3.08 11.75 5.09
N GLY A 45 4.27 11.23 4.80
CA GLY A 45 4.95 11.46 3.52
C GLY A 45 4.16 10.97 2.31
N ARG A 46 3.45 9.82 2.40
CA ARG A 46 2.56 9.33 1.34
C ARG A 46 1.47 10.34 1.01
N LEU A 47 0.87 10.95 2.03
CA LEU A 47 -0.18 11.96 1.87
C LEU A 47 0.39 13.23 1.19
N ASP A 48 1.52 13.73 1.68
CA ASP A 48 2.16 14.93 1.13
C ASP A 48 2.58 14.74 -0.33
N ASN A 49 3.20 13.61 -0.65
CA ASN A 49 3.57 13.25 -2.03
C ASN A 49 2.33 13.10 -2.92
N ALA A 50 1.26 12.44 -2.45
CA ALA A 50 0.05 12.29 -3.27
C ALA A 50 -0.56 13.66 -3.63
N PHE A 51 -0.44 14.61 -2.70
CA PHE A 51 -0.87 15.98 -2.90
C PHE A 51 -0.02 16.75 -3.90
N LYS A 52 1.31 16.71 -3.75
CA LYS A 52 2.26 17.48 -4.56
C LYS A 52 2.55 16.82 -5.91
N ASP A 53 2.84 15.54 -5.88
CA ASP A 53 3.46 14.79 -6.99
C ASP A 53 2.50 13.83 -7.69
N ARG A 54 1.28 13.66 -7.17
CA ARG A 54 0.28 12.70 -7.69
C ARG A 54 0.77 11.24 -7.64
N ASP A 55 1.64 10.94 -6.70
CA ASP A 55 2.23 9.62 -6.41
C ASP A 55 2.50 9.56 -4.90
N VAL A 56 2.56 8.38 -4.28
CA VAL A 56 2.87 8.29 -2.83
C VAL A 56 4.38 8.21 -2.52
N GLY A 57 5.19 8.17 -3.56
CA GLY A 57 6.65 8.17 -3.52
C GLY A 57 7.24 6.77 -3.39
N ASN A 58 8.42 6.57 -3.96
CA ASN A 58 9.12 5.28 -3.89
C ASN A 58 9.80 5.09 -2.54
N ARG A 59 9.94 3.82 -2.11
CA ARG A 59 10.72 3.43 -0.93
C ARG A 59 11.66 2.29 -1.27
N ILE A 60 12.80 2.28 -0.60
CA ILE A 60 13.78 1.20 -0.69
C ILE A 60 13.30 0.07 0.22
N LEU A 61 12.99 -1.08 -0.36
CA LEU A 61 12.49 -2.28 0.34
C LEU A 61 13.62 -3.31 0.48
N ALA A 62 14.74 -2.91 1.06
CA ALA A 62 15.96 -3.72 1.12
C ALA A 62 15.97 -4.71 2.29
N THR A 63 15.29 -4.37 3.39
CA THR A 63 15.22 -5.21 4.60
C THR A 63 13.78 -5.56 4.94
N GLU A 64 13.59 -6.58 5.77
CA GLU A 64 12.26 -6.91 6.32
C GLU A 64 11.69 -5.71 7.09
N TYR A 65 12.51 -5.03 7.89
CA TYR A 65 12.12 -3.82 8.59
C TYR A 65 11.60 -2.74 7.63
N ASP A 66 12.30 -2.47 6.52
CA ASP A 66 11.83 -1.51 5.51
C ASP A 66 10.46 -1.91 4.94
N CYS A 67 10.26 -3.20 4.66
CA CYS A 67 9.00 -3.71 4.12
C CYS A 67 7.85 -3.59 5.13
N VAL A 68 8.10 -3.92 6.41
CA VAL A 68 7.09 -3.78 7.47
C VAL A 68 6.72 -2.30 7.65
N MET A 69 7.70 -1.40 7.74
CA MET A 69 7.41 0.03 7.89
C MET A 69 6.64 0.60 6.70
N GLU A 70 6.97 0.20 5.47
CA GLU A 70 6.22 0.61 4.28
C GLU A 70 4.79 0.04 4.28
N LEU A 71 4.62 -1.23 4.65
CA LEU A 71 3.32 -1.89 4.73
C LEU A 71 2.40 -1.20 5.75
N LEU A 72 2.92 -0.90 6.95
CA LEU A 72 2.19 -0.27 8.04
C LEU A 72 1.92 1.22 7.82
N SER A 73 2.71 1.89 6.98
CA SER A 73 2.48 3.29 6.64
C SER A 73 1.17 3.51 5.87
N TYR A 74 0.67 2.51 5.15
CA TYR A 74 -0.58 2.58 4.41
C TYR A 74 -1.82 2.72 5.31
N PRO A 75 -2.07 1.85 6.31
CA PRO A 75 -3.18 2.05 7.23
C PRO A 75 -3.06 3.36 8.01
N ILE A 76 -1.86 3.80 8.41
CA ILE A 76 -1.66 5.11 9.05
C ILE A 76 -2.11 6.26 8.14
N ALA A 77 -1.62 6.28 6.89
CA ALA A 77 -2.01 7.30 5.92
C ALA A 77 -3.53 7.32 5.68
N ARG A 78 -4.17 6.14 5.63
CA ARG A 78 -5.62 6.03 5.52
C ARG A 78 -6.37 6.57 6.74
N MET A 79 -5.90 6.27 7.96
CA MET A 79 -6.52 6.82 9.18
C MET A 79 -6.48 8.35 9.15
N VAL A 80 -5.32 8.94 8.86
CA VAL A 80 -5.15 10.39 8.76
C VAL A 80 -6.05 10.99 7.66
N ALA A 81 -6.08 10.39 6.47
CA ALA A 81 -6.93 10.88 5.36
C ALA A 81 -8.43 10.83 5.70
N VAL A 82 -8.86 9.85 6.50
CA VAL A 82 -10.24 9.77 7.01
C VAL A 82 -10.49 10.85 8.07
N CYS A 83 -9.58 11.05 9.01
CA CYS A 83 -9.71 12.05 10.08
C CYS A 83 -9.74 13.50 9.58
N ILE A 84 -9.06 13.81 8.47
CA ILE A 84 -9.13 15.15 7.83
C ILE A 84 -10.52 15.45 7.28
N ASP A 85 -11.27 14.41 6.92
CA ASP A 85 -12.64 14.44 6.39
C ASP A 85 -12.91 15.40 5.21
N ASP A 86 -11.88 15.72 4.43
CA ASP A 86 -12.01 16.52 3.21
C ASP A 86 -12.12 15.62 1.96
N VAL A 87 -13.16 15.84 1.15
CA VAL A 87 -13.43 15.02 -0.05
C VAL A 87 -12.36 15.19 -1.12
N TYR A 88 -11.84 16.40 -1.30
CA TYR A 88 -10.77 16.66 -2.26
C TYR A 88 -9.49 15.95 -1.82
N PHE A 89 -9.16 15.99 -0.53
CA PHE A 89 -8.03 15.31 0.08
C PHE A 89 -8.09 13.79 -0.10
N LYS A 90 -9.23 13.18 0.25
CA LYS A 90 -9.44 11.74 0.06
C LYS A 90 -9.27 11.33 -1.41
N ARG A 91 -9.78 12.12 -2.36
CA ARG A 91 -9.62 11.86 -3.81
C ARG A 91 -8.18 12.00 -4.29
N ARG A 92 -7.46 13.03 -3.85
CA ARG A 92 -6.05 13.25 -4.20
C ARG A 92 -5.17 12.11 -3.69
N TYR A 93 -5.36 11.72 -2.43
CA TYR A 93 -4.64 10.59 -1.85
C TYR A 93 -4.93 9.27 -2.59
N ALA A 94 -6.20 8.94 -2.82
CA ALA A 94 -6.59 7.73 -3.55
C ALA A 94 -6.01 7.68 -4.97
N LEU A 95 -5.96 8.81 -5.68
CA LEU A 95 -5.33 8.90 -7.00
C LEU A 95 -3.82 8.64 -6.92
N GLY A 96 -3.13 9.22 -5.93
CA GLY A 96 -1.70 8.99 -5.73
C GLY A 96 -1.37 7.53 -5.47
N GLU A 97 -2.14 6.86 -4.62
CA GLU A 97 -2.00 5.41 -4.36
C GLU A 97 -2.25 4.59 -5.63
N ALA A 98 -3.28 4.92 -6.41
CA ALA A 98 -3.59 4.22 -7.67
C ALA A 98 -2.48 4.39 -8.72
N VAL A 99 -1.93 5.60 -8.88
CA VAL A 99 -0.80 5.87 -9.79
C VAL A 99 0.45 5.10 -9.38
N HIS A 100 0.74 5.06 -8.08
CA HIS A 100 1.88 4.34 -7.56
C HIS A 100 1.73 2.82 -7.75
N ALA A 101 0.55 2.27 -7.42
CA ALA A 101 0.23 0.86 -7.66
C ALA A 101 0.36 0.49 -9.14
N TYR A 102 -0.13 1.35 -10.05
CA TYR A 102 0.02 1.15 -11.50
C TYR A 102 1.49 1.01 -11.91
N LYS A 103 2.39 1.88 -11.42
CA LYS A 103 3.82 1.80 -11.74
C LYS A 103 4.45 0.48 -11.27
N ASN A 104 4.03 -0.04 -10.12
CA ASN A 104 4.48 -1.33 -9.63
C ASN A 104 3.93 -2.48 -10.51
N LEU A 105 2.63 -2.46 -10.82
CA LEU A 105 1.95 -3.48 -11.63
C LEU A 105 2.55 -3.63 -13.04
N MET A 106 3.08 -2.55 -13.63
CA MET A 106 3.74 -2.60 -14.94
C MET A 106 4.95 -3.53 -15.00
N ASN A 107 5.54 -3.88 -13.85
CA ASN A 107 6.70 -4.76 -13.74
C ASN A 107 6.35 -6.16 -13.21
N GLU A 108 5.06 -6.46 -13.03
CA GLU A 108 4.61 -7.74 -12.49
C GLU A 108 4.32 -8.77 -13.58
N SER A 109 4.37 -10.04 -13.20
CA SER A 109 4.03 -11.14 -14.10
C SER A 109 2.53 -11.17 -14.42
N THR A 110 2.18 -11.67 -15.62
CA THR A 110 0.79 -11.85 -16.03
C THR A 110 -0.03 -12.68 -15.05
N SER A 111 0.57 -13.70 -14.43
CA SER A 111 -0.09 -14.51 -13.39
C SER A 111 -0.45 -13.69 -12.16
N PHE A 112 0.47 -12.84 -11.68
CA PHE A 112 0.19 -11.93 -10.57
C PHE A 112 -0.94 -10.94 -10.92
N LEU A 113 -0.90 -10.34 -12.11
CA LEU A 113 -1.96 -9.43 -12.58
C LEU A 113 -3.33 -10.11 -12.63
N LEU A 114 -3.40 -11.38 -13.04
CA LEU A 114 -4.63 -12.16 -13.02
C LEU A 114 -5.15 -12.38 -11.60
N ASP A 115 -4.26 -12.67 -10.64
CA ASP A 115 -4.67 -12.85 -9.25
C ASP A 115 -5.16 -11.56 -8.61
N VAL A 116 -4.49 -10.44 -8.87
CA VAL A 116 -4.98 -9.10 -8.49
C VAL A 116 -6.36 -8.85 -9.11
N SER A 117 -6.54 -9.15 -10.39
CA SER A 117 -7.83 -8.93 -11.07
C SER A 117 -8.99 -9.69 -10.43
N LYS A 118 -8.75 -10.92 -9.97
CA LYS A 118 -9.75 -11.73 -9.24
C LYS A 118 -10.12 -11.08 -7.92
N GLU A 119 -9.15 -10.54 -7.17
CA GLU A 119 -9.41 -9.88 -5.89
C GLU A 119 -10.29 -8.64 -6.05
N PHE A 120 -10.10 -7.89 -7.15
CA PHE A 120 -10.94 -6.74 -7.50
C PHE A 120 -12.22 -7.11 -8.25
N ASN A 121 -12.54 -8.40 -8.39
CA ASN A 121 -13.71 -8.90 -9.13
C ASN A 121 -13.78 -8.41 -10.58
N LEU A 122 -12.63 -8.22 -11.22
CA LEU A 122 -12.51 -7.80 -12.61
C LEU A 122 -12.59 -9.02 -13.53
N ARG A 123 -13.38 -8.92 -14.61
CA ARG A 123 -13.45 -9.97 -15.64
C ARG A 123 -12.39 -9.71 -16.70
N VAL A 124 -11.22 -10.33 -16.55
CA VAL A 124 -10.11 -10.24 -17.51
C VAL A 124 -10.06 -11.52 -18.34
N LYS A 125 -9.85 -11.38 -19.66
CA LYS A 125 -9.53 -12.50 -20.55
C LYS A 125 -8.09 -12.34 -21.04
N CYS A 126 -7.26 -13.34 -20.82
CA CYS A 126 -5.96 -13.43 -21.50
C CYS A 126 -6.18 -14.02 -22.89
N THR A 127 -5.83 -13.26 -23.92
CA THR A 127 -5.68 -13.78 -25.28
C THR A 127 -4.21 -14.05 -25.50
N GLU A 128 -3.84 -15.28 -25.81
CA GLU A 128 -2.50 -15.58 -26.31
C GLU A 128 -2.33 -14.85 -27.65
N ASN A 129 -1.28 -14.02 -27.77
CA ASN A 129 -0.91 -13.47 -29.06
C ASN A 129 -0.26 -14.61 -29.87
N THR A 130 -1.04 -15.24 -30.74
CA THR A 130 -0.53 -16.04 -31.87
C THR A 130 0.29 -15.20 -32.83
#